data_AF-A0AAU7QGG5-F1
#
_entry.id   AF-A0AAU7QGG5-F1
#
_cell.length_a   1.000
_cell.length_b   1.000
_cell.length_c   1.000
_cell.angle_alpha   90.00
_cell.angle_beta   90.00
_cell.angle_gamma   90.00
#
_symmetry.space_group_name_H-M   'P 1'
#
loop_
_entity.id
_entity.type
_entity.pdbx_description
1 polymer ?
#
loop_
_entity_poly.entity_id
_entity_poly.type
_entity_poly.pdbx_seq_one_letter_code
_entity_poly.pdbx_strand_id
1 'polypeptide(L)'
;MKTPKGLQDLIDEGVIDQVLRPLKSGKEASVYVVRSGEDIRCAKVYKDMAQRSFQARVQYQEGRKVRGSRQMRAMGKATKFGRKEAEAAWKNAEVDALYQLTAAGVRVPKPYGYFSGVLVMELVTDAEGYSAPRLGEVELSADTAREYHRFLMQQVARMLCVGLIHGDLSEYNVLVGPDGPVIIDLPQAVSASGNNNARTMLRRDVGNISISLSRFAPELLDTHYGEEMWALYELGELHPDSELTGHFEFDETIADVDSVMQSIIDAREEAIIRQQGREAAAQED
;
A
#
# COMPACT_ATOMS: atom_id res chain seq x y z
N MET A 1 27.43 15.74 12.32
CA MET A 1 26.52 16.11 11.21
C MET A 1 25.53 17.16 11.72
N LYS A 2 25.13 18.14 10.90
CA LYS A 2 24.07 19.08 11.30
C LYS A 2 22.71 18.37 11.21
N THR A 3 21.93 18.39 12.29
CA THR A 3 20.58 17.80 12.32
C THR A 3 19.68 18.46 11.26
N PRO A 4 19.02 17.68 10.39
CA PRO A 4 18.00 18.21 9.49
C PRO A 4 16.88 18.89 10.26
N LYS A 5 16.39 20.05 9.76
CA LYS A 5 15.37 20.85 10.47
C LYS A 5 14.12 20.04 10.84
N GLY A 6 13.69 19.11 9.99
CA GLY A 6 12.53 18.25 10.25
C GLY A 6 12.72 17.19 11.33
N LEU A 7 13.93 16.99 11.86
CA LEU A 7 14.23 16.04 12.94
C LEU A 7 14.57 16.73 14.25
N GLN A 8 14.71 18.06 14.28
CA GLN A 8 15.06 18.79 15.50
C GLN A 8 13.95 18.66 16.55
N ASP A 9 12.69 18.79 16.15
CA ASP A 9 11.54 18.67 17.05
C ASP A 9 11.50 17.27 17.72
N LEU A 10 11.84 16.20 16.98
CA LEU A 10 11.90 14.84 17.54
C LEU A 10 13.04 14.67 18.56
N ILE A 11 14.15 15.40 18.42
CA ILE A 11 15.23 15.42 19.41
C ILE A 11 14.79 16.18 20.66
N ASP A 12 14.22 17.37 20.46
CA ASP A 12 13.79 18.24 21.55
C ASP A 12 12.67 17.59 22.40
N GLU A 13 11.84 16.77 21.77
CA GLU A 13 10.78 15.98 22.44
C GLU A 13 11.25 14.62 22.99
N GLY A 14 12.51 14.23 22.77
CA GLY A 14 13.07 12.96 23.25
C GLY A 14 12.56 11.71 22.53
N VAL A 15 12.00 11.86 21.33
CA VAL A 15 11.58 10.73 20.48
C VAL A 15 12.81 10.02 19.88
N ILE A 16 13.83 10.79 19.50
CA ILE A 16 15.12 10.29 19.03
C ILE A 16 16.24 11.06 19.75
N ASP A 17 17.39 10.43 20.00
CA ASP A 17 18.51 11.09 20.67
C ASP A 17 19.42 11.80 19.66
N GLN A 18 19.62 11.18 18.50
CA GLN A 18 20.59 11.65 17.53
C GLN A 18 20.30 11.15 16.11
N VAL A 19 20.60 12.00 15.12
CA VAL A 19 20.69 11.60 13.71
C VAL A 19 22.09 11.11 13.41
N LEU A 20 22.21 9.85 12.99
CA LEU A 20 23.50 9.21 12.73
C LEU A 20 23.97 9.48 11.29
N ARG A 21 23.13 9.17 10.31
CA ARG A 21 23.45 9.37 8.88
C ARG A 21 22.20 9.47 7.99
N PRO A 22 22.25 10.15 6.83
CA PRO A 22 21.23 9.99 5.80
C PRO A 22 21.30 8.56 5.24
N LEU A 23 20.13 8.00 4.93
CA LEU A 23 20.00 6.68 4.30
C LEU A 23 19.62 6.81 2.83
N LYS A 24 18.54 7.55 2.53
CA LYS A 24 18.02 7.75 1.17
C LYS A 24 17.39 9.13 1.09
N SER A 25 17.53 9.80 -0.05
CA SER A 25 16.82 11.05 -0.34
C SER A 25 16.02 10.85 -1.63
N GLY A 26 14.72 11.08 -1.57
CA GLY A 26 13.81 10.96 -2.70
C GLY A 26 13.10 12.27 -3.01
N LYS A 27 12.28 12.29 -4.05
CA LYS A 27 11.45 13.47 -4.40
C LYS A 27 10.42 13.78 -3.32
N GLU A 28 9.90 12.76 -2.65
CA GLU A 28 8.77 12.88 -1.72
C GLU A 28 9.14 12.82 -0.25
N ALA A 29 10.26 12.16 0.08
CA ALA A 29 10.73 12.02 1.46
C ALA A 29 12.24 11.82 1.51
N SER A 30 12.82 12.11 2.66
CA SER A 30 14.20 11.77 3.01
C SER A 30 14.19 10.82 4.20
N VAL A 31 14.98 9.75 4.13
CA VAL A 31 15.09 8.74 5.19
C VAL A 31 16.46 8.88 5.85
N TYR A 32 16.46 8.88 7.19
CA TYR A 32 17.65 9.00 8.02
C TYR A 32 17.75 7.81 8.97
N VAL A 33 18.97 7.41 9.28
CA VAL A 33 19.27 6.49 10.39
C VAL A 33 19.41 7.31 11.65
N VAL A 34 18.66 6.94 12.69
CA VAL A 34 18.56 7.66 13.96
C VAL A 34 18.75 6.71 15.13
N ARG A 35 19.22 7.24 16.27
CA ARG A 35 19.26 6.54 17.55
C ARG A 35 18.05 6.94 18.39
N SER A 36 17.40 5.98 19.03
CA SER A 36 16.28 6.20 19.96
C SER A 36 16.46 5.22 21.13
N GLY A 37 17.01 5.73 22.24
CA GLY A 37 17.55 4.94 23.33
C GLY A 37 18.73 4.06 22.87
N GLU A 38 18.62 2.77 23.15
CA GLU A 38 19.61 1.77 22.72
C GLU A 38 19.39 1.31 21.27
N ASP A 39 18.23 1.63 20.68
CA ASP A 39 17.84 1.15 19.35
C ASP A 39 18.32 2.07 18.22
N ILE A 40 18.61 1.44 17.07
CA ILE A 40 18.84 2.12 15.79
C ILE A 40 17.58 1.97 14.93
N ARG A 41 17.08 3.09 14.41
CA ARG A 41 15.80 3.17 13.68
C ARG A 41 15.93 4.00 12.40
N CYS A 42 14.89 3.93 11.57
CA CYS A 42 14.71 4.83 10.43
C CYS A 42 13.73 5.96 10.77
N ALA A 43 14.06 7.17 10.34
CA ALA A 43 13.15 8.31 10.34
C ALA A 43 12.89 8.77 8.90
N LYS A 44 11.67 8.56 8.41
CA LYS A 44 11.20 9.02 7.09
C LYS A 44 10.53 10.39 7.25
N VAL A 45 11.22 11.42 6.79
CA VAL A 45 10.80 12.82 6.82
C VAL A 45 10.12 13.14 5.49
N TYR A 46 8.83 13.43 5.51
CA TYR A 46 8.08 13.78 4.31
C TYR A 46 8.37 15.23 3.88
N LYS A 47 8.53 15.45 2.57
CA LYS A 47 8.68 16.79 2.00
C LYS A 47 7.31 17.45 1.82
N ASP A 48 7.25 18.74 2.13
CA ASP A 48 6.03 19.55 2.22
C ASP A 48 5.23 19.59 0.91
N MET A 49 3.90 19.50 1.01
CA MET A 49 2.98 19.37 -0.13
C MET A 49 3.01 20.56 -1.09
N ALA A 50 3.44 21.74 -0.62
CA ALA A 50 3.52 22.96 -1.43
C ALA A 50 4.57 22.88 -2.57
N GLN A 51 5.52 21.95 -2.49
CA GLN A 51 6.49 21.69 -3.56
C GLN A 51 6.08 20.53 -4.48
N ARG A 52 4.94 19.87 -4.22
CA ARG A 52 4.42 18.83 -5.11
C ARG A 52 3.73 19.49 -6.28
N SER A 53 4.39 19.41 -7.42
CA SER A 53 4.00 19.94 -8.73
C SER A 53 2.51 19.78 -9.06
N PHE A 54 1.98 20.82 -9.69
CA PHE A 54 0.59 21.18 -9.99
C PHE A 54 -0.26 20.16 -10.79
N GLN A 55 0.24 18.94 -11.09
CA GLN A 55 -0.39 18.00 -12.03
C GLN A 55 -1.16 16.83 -11.39
N ALA A 56 -1.06 16.58 -10.08
CA ALA A 56 -1.73 15.42 -9.45
C ALA A 56 -3.08 15.74 -8.76
N ARG A 57 -3.62 16.95 -8.97
CA ARG A 57 -4.72 17.49 -8.14
C ARG A 57 -6.14 17.00 -8.47
N VAL A 58 -6.35 16.22 -9.54
CA VAL A 58 -7.72 15.95 -10.04
C VAL A 58 -8.20 14.50 -9.85
N GLN A 59 -7.33 13.51 -9.57
CA GLN A 59 -7.76 12.10 -9.44
C GLN A 59 -7.98 11.58 -8.00
N TYR A 60 -7.73 12.39 -6.96
CA TYR A 60 -7.65 11.90 -5.58
C TYR A 60 -8.94 12.06 -4.74
N GLN A 61 -10.06 12.53 -5.32
CA GLN A 61 -11.25 12.94 -4.56
C GLN A 61 -12.54 12.16 -4.82
N GLU A 62 -12.55 11.13 -5.65
CA GLU A 62 -13.74 10.26 -5.75
C GLU A 62 -13.70 9.16 -4.67
N GLY A 63 -14.62 9.23 -3.70
CA GLY A 63 -14.95 8.10 -2.81
C GLY A 63 -14.90 8.35 -1.29
N ARG A 64 -14.38 9.47 -0.79
CA ARG A 64 -14.09 9.61 0.66
C ARG A 64 -15.06 10.57 1.38
N LYS A 65 -16.19 10.04 1.88
CA LYS A 65 -17.09 10.78 2.81
C LYS A 65 -16.58 10.69 4.25
N VAL A 66 -16.19 11.82 4.83
CA VAL A 66 -15.91 11.97 6.28
C VAL A 66 -17.22 12.24 7.02
N ARG A 67 -17.61 11.35 7.95
CA ARG A 67 -18.75 11.54 8.87
C ARG A 67 -18.24 12.10 10.20
N GLY A 68 -18.83 13.20 10.69
CA GLY A 68 -18.77 13.55 12.11
C GLY A 68 -18.71 15.05 12.46
N SER A 69 -19.87 15.69 12.55
CA SER A 69 -20.09 17.13 12.86
C SER A 69 -19.77 17.58 14.30
N ARG A 70 -18.82 16.93 15.00
CA ARG A 70 -18.33 17.35 16.33
C ARG A 70 -16.86 17.82 16.33
N GLN A 71 -16.06 17.42 15.34
CA GLN A 71 -14.63 17.80 15.19
C GLN A 71 -14.41 19.26 14.77
N MET A 72 -15.38 19.88 14.09
CA MET A 72 -15.26 21.27 13.59
C MET A 72 -15.12 22.33 14.70
N ARG A 73 -15.60 22.07 15.93
CA ARG A 73 -15.58 23.08 17.01
C ARG A 73 -14.30 23.04 17.86
N ALA A 74 -13.46 22.01 17.73
CA ALA A 74 -12.19 21.90 18.46
C ALA A 74 -11.02 22.58 17.73
N MET A 75 -11.18 22.89 16.44
CA MET A 75 -10.13 23.47 15.58
C MET A 75 -9.80 24.95 15.90
N GLY A 76 -10.56 25.62 16.76
CA GLY A 76 -10.46 27.06 17.02
C GLY A 76 -9.52 27.50 18.15
N LYS A 77 -8.88 26.60 18.90
CA LYS A 77 -7.98 26.99 20.01
C LYS A 77 -6.65 26.23 19.94
N ALA A 78 -5.58 26.99 19.68
CA ALA A 78 -4.18 26.56 19.58
C ALA A 78 -3.61 26.05 20.92
N THR A 79 -4.10 24.91 21.39
CA THR A 79 -3.56 24.19 22.55
C THR A 79 -2.67 23.04 22.09
N LYS A 80 -1.77 22.54 22.96
CA LYS A 80 -0.94 21.35 22.71
C LYS A 80 -1.78 20.13 22.25
N PHE A 81 -3.04 20.06 22.68
CA PHE A 81 -4.03 19.09 22.22
C PHE A 81 -4.58 19.37 20.80
N GLY A 82 -4.80 20.64 20.44
CA GLY A 82 -5.19 21.03 19.08
C GLY A 82 -4.10 20.81 18.03
N ARG A 83 -2.81 20.94 18.42
CA ARG A 83 -1.68 20.49 17.58
C ARG A 83 -1.64 18.96 17.43
N LYS A 84 -1.90 18.22 18.51
CA LYS A 84 -1.97 16.75 18.50
C LYS A 84 -3.15 16.24 17.64
N GLU A 85 -4.28 16.93 17.65
CA GLU A 85 -5.43 16.65 16.76
C GLU A 85 -5.17 17.07 15.30
N ALA A 86 -4.43 18.16 15.06
CA ALA A 86 -4.01 18.55 13.71
C ALA A 86 -2.93 17.60 13.13
N GLU A 87 -2.04 17.08 13.97
CA GLU A 87 -1.09 16.01 13.63
C GLU A 87 -1.81 14.66 13.41
N ALA A 88 -2.82 14.34 14.23
CA ALA A 88 -3.68 13.16 14.04
C ALA A 88 -4.59 13.28 12.80
N ALA A 89 -4.98 14.49 12.40
CA ALA A 89 -5.77 14.76 11.21
C ALA A 89 -4.98 14.61 9.89
N TRP A 90 -3.66 14.44 9.98
CA TRP A 90 -2.78 14.26 8.82
C TRP A 90 -2.07 12.90 8.83
N LYS A 91 -2.86 11.83 9.00
CA LYS A 91 -2.43 10.48 8.67
C LYS A 91 -2.31 10.35 7.14
N ASN A 92 -1.07 10.29 6.64
CA ASN A 92 -0.82 9.89 5.26
C ASN A 92 -1.31 8.44 5.09
N ALA A 93 -1.94 8.13 3.95
CA ALA A 93 -2.40 6.78 3.62
C ALA A 93 -1.30 5.72 3.80
N GLU A 94 -0.04 6.10 3.52
CA GLU A 94 1.12 5.24 3.75
C GLU A 94 1.29 4.84 5.23
N VAL A 95 1.13 5.79 6.15
CA VAL A 95 1.29 5.53 7.59
C VAL A 95 0.19 4.59 8.06
N ASP A 96 -1.07 4.87 7.69
CA ASP A 96 -2.19 4.00 8.05
C ASP A 96 -2.05 2.60 7.45
N ALA A 97 -1.62 2.49 6.19
CA ALA A 97 -1.32 1.21 5.56
C ALA A 97 -0.25 0.45 6.35
N LEU A 98 0.88 1.10 6.68
CA LEU A 98 1.97 0.44 7.42
C LEU A 98 1.51 -0.10 8.78
N TYR A 99 0.69 0.65 9.52
CA TYR A 99 0.12 0.17 10.78
C TYR A 99 -0.86 -0.99 10.58
N GLN A 100 -1.74 -0.91 9.58
CA GLN A 100 -2.69 -2.00 9.27
C GLN A 100 -1.95 -3.28 8.87
N LEU A 101 -0.95 -3.17 8.01
CA LEU A 101 -0.15 -4.31 7.57
C LEU A 101 0.68 -4.92 8.71
N THR A 102 1.25 -4.09 9.58
CA THR A 102 1.94 -4.57 10.79
C THR A 102 0.98 -5.34 11.69
N ALA A 103 -0.23 -4.82 11.92
CA ALA A 103 -1.26 -5.47 12.73
C ALA A 103 -1.77 -6.78 12.08
N ALA A 104 -1.74 -6.86 10.76
CA ALA A 104 -2.06 -8.07 9.98
C ALA A 104 -0.94 -9.12 9.98
N GLY A 105 0.19 -8.86 10.64
CA GLY A 105 1.34 -9.76 10.65
C GLY A 105 2.08 -9.84 9.30
N VAL A 106 1.94 -8.82 8.45
CA VAL A 106 2.71 -8.70 7.21
C VAL A 106 4.12 -8.23 7.56
N ARG A 107 5.14 -8.81 6.94
CA ARG A 107 6.54 -8.43 7.15
C ARG A 107 6.86 -7.12 6.45
N VAL A 108 6.56 -6.03 7.14
CA VAL A 108 6.90 -4.64 6.81
C VAL A 108 7.77 -4.05 7.94
N PRO A 109 8.46 -2.90 7.74
CA PRO A 109 9.18 -2.23 8.81
C PRO A 109 8.23 -1.84 9.94
N LYS A 110 8.49 -2.33 11.16
CA LYS A 110 7.63 -2.02 12.31
C LYS A 110 7.59 -0.51 12.58
N PRO A 111 6.42 0.15 12.55
CA PRO A 111 6.30 1.56 12.91
C PRO A 111 6.39 1.73 14.44
N TYR A 112 7.12 2.77 14.86
CA TYR A 112 7.24 3.18 16.26
C TYR A 112 6.44 4.46 16.57
N GLY A 113 6.12 5.26 15.55
CA GLY A 113 5.30 6.45 15.71
C GLY A 113 5.41 7.39 14.53
N TYR A 114 4.44 8.30 14.44
CA TYR A 114 4.47 9.42 13.50
C TYR A 114 4.41 10.71 14.30
N PHE A 115 5.47 11.51 14.22
CA PHE A 115 5.69 12.70 15.05
C PHE A 115 6.07 13.86 14.15
N SER A 116 5.35 14.99 14.24
CA SER A 116 5.67 16.23 13.53
C SER A 116 6.04 16.06 12.05
N GLY A 117 5.31 15.19 11.32
CA GLY A 117 5.57 14.94 9.90
C GLY A 117 6.64 13.89 9.59
N VAL A 118 7.10 13.14 10.61
CA VAL A 118 8.16 12.14 10.50
C VAL A 118 7.67 10.78 10.96
N LEU A 119 7.77 9.77 10.10
CA LEU A 119 7.51 8.38 10.44
C LEU A 119 8.80 7.74 10.98
N VAL A 120 8.77 7.31 12.24
CA VAL A 120 9.84 6.52 12.87
C VAL A 120 9.46 5.04 12.76
N MET A 121 10.35 4.23 12.20
CA MET A 121 10.12 2.80 11.94
C MET A 121 11.41 1.98 12.06
N GLU A 122 11.28 0.66 12.07
CA GLU A 122 12.38 -0.31 12.01
C GLU A 122 13.38 0.05 10.89
N LEU A 123 14.67 0.02 11.22
CA LEU A 123 15.72 -0.03 10.22
C LEU A 123 15.92 -1.50 9.83
N VAL A 124 15.61 -1.84 8.58
CA VAL A 124 15.90 -3.19 8.06
C VAL A 124 17.39 -3.26 7.72
N THR A 125 18.11 -4.15 8.38
CA THR A 125 19.56 -4.34 8.22
C THR A 125 19.90 -5.69 7.62
N ASP A 126 21.09 -5.80 7.04
CA ASP A 126 21.74 -7.08 6.77
C ASP A 126 22.36 -7.69 8.05
N ALA A 127 23.07 -8.80 7.90
CA ALA A 127 23.70 -9.53 9.01
C ALA A 127 24.86 -8.74 9.65
N GLU A 128 25.48 -7.84 8.90
CA GLU A 128 26.58 -6.99 9.32
C GLU A 128 26.10 -5.66 9.95
N GLY A 129 24.78 -5.42 9.98
CA GLY A 129 24.17 -4.22 10.55
C GLY A 129 24.18 -3.00 9.61
N TYR A 130 24.52 -3.19 8.34
CA TYR A 130 24.32 -2.18 7.30
C TYR A 130 22.90 -2.24 6.76
N SER A 131 22.56 -1.31 5.87
CA SER A 131 21.22 -1.26 5.28
C SER A 131 21.00 -2.51 4.43
N ALA A 132 19.90 -3.22 4.64
CA ALA A 132 19.59 -4.44 3.90
C ALA A 132 19.58 -4.17 2.38
N PRO A 133 20.15 -5.08 1.56
CA PRO A 133 20.07 -4.99 0.10
C PRO A 133 18.63 -5.19 -0.37
N ARG A 134 18.33 -4.68 -1.56
CA ARG A 134 17.06 -4.97 -2.22
C ARG A 134 17.06 -6.39 -2.78
N LEU A 135 15.87 -6.96 -2.98
CA LEU A 135 15.73 -8.28 -3.59
C LEU A 135 16.39 -8.35 -4.98
N GLY A 136 16.35 -7.26 -5.76
CA GLY A 136 17.01 -7.19 -7.07
C GLY A 136 18.54 -7.05 -7.02
N GLU A 137 19.13 -6.89 -5.83
CA GLU A 137 20.57 -6.71 -5.59
C GLU A 137 21.22 -7.96 -4.98
N VAL A 138 20.44 -9.02 -4.70
CA VAL A 138 20.92 -10.26 -4.10
C VAL A 138 20.97 -11.39 -5.12
N GLU A 139 22.01 -12.22 -5.01
CA GLU A 139 22.13 -13.48 -5.74
C GLU A 139 21.58 -14.61 -4.86
N LEU A 140 20.64 -15.39 -5.40
CA LEU A 140 19.91 -16.42 -4.66
C LEU A 140 20.16 -17.81 -5.23
N SER A 141 20.13 -18.81 -4.35
CA SER A 141 19.94 -20.19 -4.78
C SER A 141 18.50 -20.39 -5.28
N ALA A 142 18.27 -21.40 -6.12
CA ALA A 142 16.93 -21.74 -6.58
C ALA A 142 15.99 -22.08 -5.39
N ASP A 143 16.50 -22.77 -4.37
CA ASP A 143 15.69 -23.13 -3.18
C ASP A 143 15.31 -21.89 -2.36
N THR A 144 16.25 -20.97 -2.14
CA THR A 144 15.98 -19.71 -1.46
C THR A 144 15.00 -18.84 -2.24
N ALA A 145 15.11 -18.81 -3.58
CA ALA A 145 14.17 -18.07 -4.42
C ALA A 145 12.74 -18.62 -4.30
N ARG A 146 12.56 -19.95 -4.27
CA ARG A 146 11.25 -20.59 -4.05
C ARG A 146 10.69 -20.29 -2.66
N GLU A 147 11.55 -20.32 -1.63
CA GLU A 147 11.17 -19.99 -0.27
C GLU A 147 10.71 -18.53 -0.15
N TYR A 148 11.49 -17.60 -0.69
CA TYR A 148 11.16 -16.17 -0.69
C TYR A 148 9.90 -15.89 -1.50
N HIS A 149 9.71 -16.57 -2.63
CA HIS A 149 8.49 -16.46 -3.43
C HIS A 149 7.27 -16.86 -2.62
N ARG A 150 7.26 -18.06 -2.03
CA ARG A 150 6.15 -18.56 -1.20
C ARG A 150 5.88 -17.63 -0.02
N PHE A 151 6.94 -17.18 0.65
CA PHE A 151 6.83 -16.23 1.76
C PHE A 151 6.17 -14.92 1.33
N LEU A 152 6.63 -14.32 0.23
CA LEU A 152 6.09 -13.07 -0.31
C LEU A 152 4.64 -13.24 -0.79
N MET A 153 4.27 -14.37 -1.39
CA MET A 153 2.88 -14.66 -1.74
C MET A 153 1.99 -14.65 -0.49
N GLN A 154 2.43 -15.29 0.60
CA GLN A 154 1.69 -15.23 1.86
C GLN A 154 1.57 -13.80 2.42
N GLN A 155 2.63 -12.99 2.28
CA GLN A 155 2.58 -11.58 2.70
C GLN A 155 1.54 -10.81 1.87
N VAL A 156 1.52 -10.97 0.55
CA VAL A 156 0.54 -10.34 -0.34
C VAL A 156 -0.88 -10.78 -0.02
N ALA A 157 -1.09 -12.07 0.27
CA ALA A 157 -2.40 -12.58 0.70
C ALA A 157 -2.89 -11.92 2.00
N ARG A 158 -2.00 -11.77 2.99
CA ARG A 158 -2.30 -11.06 4.25
C ARG A 158 -2.62 -9.58 4.02
N MET A 159 -1.91 -8.91 3.11
CA MET A 159 -2.25 -7.54 2.70
C MET A 159 -3.67 -7.48 2.12
N LEU A 160 -4.00 -8.41 1.22
CA LEU A 160 -5.31 -8.48 0.58
C LEU A 160 -6.44 -8.78 1.58
N CYS A 161 -6.19 -9.64 2.58
CA CYS A 161 -7.13 -9.94 3.66
C CYS A 161 -7.56 -8.69 4.46
N VAL A 162 -6.66 -7.72 4.62
CA VAL A 162 -7.00 -6.42 5.25
C VAL A 162 -7.46 -5.36 4.24
N GLY A 163 -7.74 -5.78 3.00
CA GLY A 163 -8.29 -4.94 1.95
C GLY A 163 -7.25 -4.00 1.33
N LEU A 164 -5.96 -4.30 1.43
CA LEU A 164 -4.87 -3.49 0.90
C LEU A 164 -4.10 -4.23 -0.20
N ILE A 165 -3.77 -3.50 -1.26
CA ILE A 165 -2.87 -3.92 -2.33
C ILE A 165 -1.71 -2.96 -2.34
N HIS A 166 -0.47 -3.45 -2.50
CA HIS A 166 0.73 -2.62 -2.48
C HIS A 166 0.70 -1.55 -3.58
N GLY A 167 0.29 -1.94 -4.79
CA GLY A 167 0.09 -1.06 -5.93
C GLY A 167 1.36 -0.62 -6.64
N ASP A 168 2.52 -1.17 -6.26
CA ASP A 168 3.83 -0.99 -6.92
C ASP A 168 4.85 -2.04 -6.44
N LEU A 169 4.42 -3.27 -6.15
CA LEU A 169 5.34 -4.27 -5.59
C LEU A 169 6.30 -4.77 -6.68
N SER A 170 7.59 -4.80 -6.36
CA SER A 170 8.66 -5.26 -7.23
C SER A 170 9.91 -5.60 -6.42
N GLU A 171 10.94 -6.17 -7.06
CA GLU A 171 12.24 -6.46 -6.43
C GLU A 171 12.94 -5.22 -5.82
N TYR A 172 12.53 -4.02 -6.20
CA TYR A 172 13.06 -2.77 -5.67
C TYR A 172 12.40 -2.31 -4.37
N ASN A 173 11.20 -2.82 -4.09
CA ASN A 173 10.37 -2.50 -2.92
C ASN A 173 10.32 -3.66 -1.91
N VAL A 174 11.29 -4.57 -2.01
CA VAL A 174 11.54 -5.65 -1.06
C VAL A 174 13.00 -5.57 -0.64
N LEU A 175 13.23 -5.50 0.68
CA LEU A 175 14.56 -5.63 1.27
C LEU A 175 14.77 -7.07 1.75
N VAL A 176 16.01 -7.54 1.78
CA VAL A 176 16.35 -8.89 2.25
C VAL A 176 17.20 -8.78 3.50
N GLY A 177 16.60 -9.06 4.66
CA GLY A 177 17.31 -9.14 5.94
C GLY A 177 17.75 -10.57 6.27
N PRO A 178 18.39 -10.80 7.42
CA PRO A 178 18.81 -12.13 7.89
C PRO A 178 17.65 -13.12 8.00
N ASP A 179 16.47 -12.63 8.38
CA ASP A 179 15.25 -13.43 8.55
C ASP A 179 14.40 -13.49 7.27
N GLY A 180 14.92 -13.01 6.14
CA GLY A 180 14.24 -13.05 4.84
C GLY A 180 13.65 -11.71 4.37
N PRO A 181 12.70 -11.76 3.41
CA PRO A 181 12.16 -10.58 2.73
C PRO A 181 11.34 -9.65 3.63
N VAL A 182 11.44 -8.34 3.40
CA VAL A 182 10.65 -7.29 4.05
C VAL A 182 10.09 -6.33 3.01
N ILE A 183 8.77 -6.20 2.95
CA ILE A 183 8.07 -5.31 2.00
C ILE A 183 8.18 -3.86 2.50
N ILE A 184 8.55 -2.94 1.61
CA ILE A 184 8.71 -1.51 1.92
C ILE A 184 8.00 -0.62 0.90
N ASP A 185 7.86 0.67 1.24
CA ASP A 185 7.36 1.73 0.35
C ASP A 185 5.88 1.57 -0.05
N LEU A 186 4.98 2.02 0.85
CA LEU A 186 3.53 1.89 0.70
C LEU A 186 2.78 3.17 0.25
N PRO A 187 3.38 4.22 -0.36
CA PRO A 187 2.61 5.41 -0.73
C PRO A 187 1.61 5.17 -1.87
N GLN A 188 1.79 4.09 -2.65
CA GLN A 188 0.88 3.68 -3.72
C GLN A 188 -0.10 2.58 -3.29
N ALA A 189 -0.18 2.27 -1.98
CA ALA A 189 -1.11 1.26 -1.50
C ALA A 189 -2.57 1.69 -1.75
N VAL A 190 -3.36 0.79 -2.31
CA VAL A 190 -4.76 1.04 -2.68
C VAL A 190 -5.70 0.08 -1.96
N SER A 191 -6.95 0.52 -1.81
CA SER A 191 -8.03 -0.35 -1.30
C SER A 191 -8.44 -1.36 -2.36
N ALA A 192 -8.52 -2.63 -1.97
CA ALA A 192 -8.96 -3.73 -2.83
C ALA A 192 -10.44 -3.62 -3.21
N SER A 193 -11.30 -3.11 -2.32
CA SER A 193 -12.74 -2.94 -2.56
C SER A 193 -13.11 -1.59 -3.18
N GLY A 194 -12.28 -0.57 -2.98
CA GLY A 194 -12.56 0.81 -3.42
C GLY A 194 -11.94 1.22 -4.76
N ASN A 195 -11.22 0.33 -5.45
CA ASN A 195 -10.50 0.66 -6.69
C ASN A 195 -10.84 -0.33 -7.81
N ASN A 196 -11.39 0.17 -8.92
CA ASN A 196 -11.77 -0.64 -10.08
C ASN A 196 -10.57 -1.37 -10.71
N ASN A 197 -9.34 -0.89 -10.50
CA ASN A 197 -8.12 -1.50 -11.01
C ASN A 197 -7.44 -2.43 -10.00
N ALA A 198 -8.04 -2.66 -8.81
CA ALA A 198 -7.46 -3.46 -7.73
C ALA A 198 -6.98 -4.84 -8.22
N ARG A 199 -7.84 -5.59 -8.92
CA ARG A 199 -7.51 -6.91 -9.48
C ARG A 199 -6.25 -6.88 -10.34
N THR A 200 -6.18 -5.93 -11.28
CA THR A 200 -5.06 -5.77 -12.20
C THR A 200 -3.78 -5.38 -11.47
N MET A 201 -3.89 -4.49 -10.47
CA MET A 201 -2.76 -4.06 -9.65
C MET A 201 -2.19 -5.22 -8.82
N LEU A 202 -3.05 -6.04 -8.20
CA LEU A 202 -2.64 -7.24 -7.46
C LEU A 202 -1.90 -8.23 -8.38
N ARG A 203 -2.49 -8.55 -9.54
CA ARG A 203 -1.89 -9.48 -10.51
C ARG A 203 -0.52 -9.00 -10.97
N ARG A 204 -0.39 -7.69 -11.23
CA ARG A 204 0.89 -7.07 -11.60
C ARG A 204 1.92 -7.16 -10.46
N ASP A 205 1.52 -6.85 -9.24
CA ASP A 205 2.38 -6.90 -8.06
C ASP A 205 2.92 -8.32 -7.82
N VAL A 206 2.05 -9.33 -7.89
CA VAL A 206 2.42 -10.75 -7.81
C VAL A 206 3.33 -11.16 -8.96
N GLY A 207 2.94 -10.81 -10.20
CA GLY A 207 3.71 -11.15 -11.40
C GLY A 207 5.10 -10.55 -11.40
N ASN A 208 5.28 -9.32 -10.94
CA ASN A 208 6.59 -8.67 -10.83
C ASN A 208 7.54 -9.47 -9.92
N ILE A 209 7.04 -9.96 -8.77
CA ILE A 209 7.84 -10.78 -7.86
C ILE A 209 8.18 -12.14 -8.48
N SER A 210 7.21 -12.80 -9.13
CA SER A 210 7.45 -14.05 -9.86
C SER A 210 8.51 -13.87 -10.94
N ILE A 211 8.44 -12.82 -11.76
CA ILE A 211 9.41 -12.52 -12.83
C ILE A 211 10.81 -12.27 -12.26
N SER A 212 10.92 -11.54 -11.16
CA SER A 212 12.21 -11.28 -10.52
C SER A 212 12.86 -12.55 -10.00
N LEU A 213 12.11 -13.39 -9.30
CA LEU A 213 12.62 -14.63 -8.71
C LEU A 213 12.80 -15.75 -9.74
N SER A 214 12.11 -15.68 -10.90
CA SER A 214 12.27 -16.67 -11.96
C SER A 214 13.64 -16.65 -12.63
N ARG A 215 14.43 -15.58 -12.43
CA ARG A 215 15.85 -15.54 -12.79
C ARG A 215 16.64 -16.68 -12.12
N PHE A 216 16.20 -17.12 -10.94
CA PHE A 216 16.82 -18.19 -10.15
C PHE A 216 16.02 -19.50 -10.18
N ALA A 217 14.70 -19.43 -10.34
CA ALA A 217 13.79 -20.59 -10.39
C ALA A 217 12.72 -20.39 -11.50
N PRO A 218 13.02 -20.74 -12.77
CA PRO A 218 12.18 -20.41 -13.93
C PRO A 218 10.72 -20.86 -13.83
N GLU A 219 10.46 -21.98 -13.17
CA GLU A 219 9.12 -22.55 -12.98
C GLU A 219 8.16 -21.65 -12.19
N LEU A 220 8.66 -20.62 -11.50
CA LEU A 220 7.82 -19.64 -10.81
C LEU A 220 6.92 -18.83 -11.77
N LEU A 221 7.28 -18.76 -13.06
CA LEU A 221 6.47 -18.13 -14.10
C LEU A 221 5.19 -18.91 -14.42
N ASP A 222 5.15 -20.19 -14.10
CA ASP A 222 3.99 -21.05 -14.35
C ASP A 222 2.96 -21.00 -13.20
N THR A 223 3.16 -20.09 -12.24
CA THR A 223 2.27 -19.92 -11.08
C THR A 223 1.32 -18.74 -11.25
N HIS A 224 0.09 -18.90 -10.78
CA HIS A 224 -1.04 -17.99 -10.94
C HIS A 224 -1.62 -17.53 -9.59
N TYR A 225 -0.73 -17.21 -8.64
CA TYR A 225 -1.09 -16.74 -7.30
C TYR A 225 -1.97 -15.49 -7.31
N GLY A 226 -1.77 -14.57 -8.27
CA GLY A 226 -2.55 -13.33 -8.34
C GLY A 226 -4.02 -13.58 -8.66
N GLU A 227 -4.28 -14.52 -9.56
CA GLU A 227 -5.62 -14.98 -9.91
C GLU A 227 -6.26 -15.79 -8.78
N GLU A 228 -5.53 -16.75 -8.22
CA GLU A 228 -5.96 -17.59 -7.10
C GLU A 228 -6.37 -16.73 -5.88
N MET A 229 -5.50 -15.82 -5.43
CA MET A 229 -5.77 -14.93 -4.30
C MET A 229 -7.00 -14.06 -4.56
N TRP A 230 -7.17 -13.54 -5.78
CA TRP A 230 -8.29 -12.68 -6.11
C TRP A 230 -9.61 -13.44 -6.11
N ALA A 231 -9.64 -14.65 -6.67
CA ALA A 231 -10.84 -15.49 -6.65
C ALA A 231 -11.27 -15.83 -5.22
N LEU A 232 -10.33 -16.23 -4.37
CA LEU A 232 -10.60 -16.48 -2.94
C LEU A 232 -11.10 -15.21 -2.23
N TYR A 233 -10.53 -14.05 -2.55
CA TYR A 233 -10.94 -12.77 -1.99
C TYR A 233 -12.37 -12.37 -2.41
N GLU A 234 -12.74 -12.56 -3.69
CA GLU A 234 -14.08 -12.28 -4.19
C GLU A 234 -15.14 -13.20 -3.57
N LEU A 235 -14.78 -14.45 -3.29
CA LEU A 235 -15.65 -15.42 -2.60
C LEU A 235 -15.71 -15.17 -1.08
N GLY A 236 -14.84 -14.32 -0.53
CA GLY A 236 -14.73 -14.10 0.92
C GLY A 236 -14.07 -15.25 1.67
N GLU A 237 -13.33 -16.11 0.97
CA GLU A 237 -12.67 -17.31 1.48
C GLU A 237 -11.16 -17.13 1.68
N LEU A 238 -10.60 -15.97 1.30
CA LEU A 238 -9.21 -15.65 1.56
C LEU A 238 -8.99 -15.33 3.04
N HIS A 239 -8.08 -16.07 3.66
CA HIS A 239 -7.66 -15.91 5.04
C HIS A 239 -6.14 -15.70 5.15
N PRO A 240 -5.65 -15.07 6.23
CA PRO A 240 -4.22 -14.82 6.44
C PRO A 240 -3.31 -16.05 6.39
N ASP A 241 -3.88 -17.24 6.61
CA ASP A 241 -3.22 -18.54 6.63
C ASP A 241 -3.79 -19.48 5.54
N SER A 242 -4.51 -18.95 4.53
CA SER A 242 -4.93 -19.74 3.38
C SER A 242 -3.72 -20.39 2.72
N GLU A 243 -3.81 -21.69 2.47
CA GLU A 243 -2.80 -22.44 1.71
C GLU A 243 -2.97 -22.12 0.23
N LEU A 244 -2.05 -21.34 -0.31
CA LEU A 244 -2.02 -20.99 -1.72
C LEU A 244 -1.20 -22.00 -2.50
N THR A 245 -1.74 -22.43 -3.63
CA THR A 245 -1.16 -23.48 -4.48
C THR A 245 -0.37 -22.91 -5.65
N GLY A 246 -0.67 -21.68 -6.06
CA GLY A 246 -0.16 -21.10 -7.29
C GLY A 246 -0.80 -21.71 -8.55
N HIS A 247 -1.82 -22.56 -8.41
CA HIS A 247 -2.57 -23.10 -9.53
C HIS A 247 -3.90 -22.38 -9.66
N PHE A 248 -4.24 -21.98 -10.89
CA PHE A 248 -5.50 -21.35 -11.20
C PHE A 248 -6.04 -21.90 -12.51
N GLU A 249 -7.27 -22.41 -12.49
CA GLU A 249 -7.96 -22.82 -13.70
C GLU A 249 -8.64 -21.58 -14.30
N PHE A 250 -8.15 -21.16 -15.46
CA PHE A 250 -8.76 -20.05 -16.20
C PHE A 250 -10.07 -20.54 -16.79
N ASP A 251 -11.15 -19.82 -16.49
CA ASP A 251 -12.39 -20.00 -17.21
C ASP A 251 -12.18 -19.55 -18.66
N GLU A 252 -11.99 -20.51 -19.56
CA GLU A 252 -11.86 -20.29 -21.00
C GLU A 252 -13.20 -20.03 -21.68
N THR A 253 -14.32 -20.03 -20.93
CA THR A 253 -15.60 -19.64 -21.52
C THR A 253 -15.53 -18.19 -21.96
N ILE A 254 -15.64 -17.98 -23.27
CA ILE A 254 -15.73 -16.65 -23.87
C ILE A 254 -16.99 -16.02 -23.29
N ALA A 255 -16.82 -14.99 -22.47
CA ALA A 255 -17.94 -14.20 -21.97
C ALA A 255 -18.83 -13.81 -23.16
N ASP A 256 -20.11 -14.11 -23.07
CA ASP A 256 -21.08 -13.76 -24.11
C ASP A 256 -21.28 -12.23 -24.11
N VAL A 257 -20.37 -11.54 -24.79
CA VAL A 257 -20.38 -10.08 -24.93
C VAL A 257 -21.67 -9.63 -25.60
N ASP A 258 -22.24 -10.44 -26.48
CA ASP A 258 -23.50 -10.14 -27.17
C ASP A 258 -24.67 -10.12 -26.19
N SER A 259 -24.74 -11.09 -25.26
CA SER A 259 -25.75 -11.10 -24.19
C SER A 259 -25.66 -9.88 -23.26
N VAL A 260 -24.44 -9.43 -22.93
CA VAL A 260 -24.23 -8.24 -22.09
C VAL A 260 -24.61 -6.96 -22.84
N MET A 261 -24.21 -6.85 -24.11
CA MET A 261 -24.56 -5.72 -24.96
C MET A 261 -26.07 -5.63 -25.19
N GLN A 262 -26.74 -6.75 -25.37
CA GLN A 262 -28.20 -6.80 -25.49
C GLN A 262 -28.87 -6.29 -24.21
N SER A 263 -28.40 -6.71 -23.03
CA SER A 263 -28.94 -6.24 -21.75
C SER A 263 -28.78 -4.72 -21.56
N ILE A 264 -27.67 -4.13 -22.04
CA ILE A 264 -27.43 -2.68 -22.00
C ILE A 264 -28.37 -1.94 -22.95
N ILE A 265 -28.59 -2.49 -24.16
CA ILE A 265 -29.50 -1.91 -25.15
C ILE A 265 -30.93 -1.92 -24.61
N ASP A 266 -31.39 -3.06 -24.09
CA ASP A 266 -32.73 -3.21 -23.53
C ASP A 266 -32.97 -2.22 -22.37
N ALA A 267 -32.00 -2.10 -21.45
CA ALA A 267 -32.08 -1.14 -20.34
C ALA A 267 -32.13 0.32 -20.82
N ARG A 268 -31.44 0.64 -21.92
CA ARG A 268 -31.45 1.98 -22.52
C ARG A 268 -32.79 2.28 -23.19
N GLU A 269 -33.35 1.33 -23.92
CA GLU A 269 -34.67 1.47 -24.55
C GLU A 269 -35.77 1.68 -23.50
N GLU A 270 -35.78 0.88 -22.43
CA GLU A 270 -36.71 1.08 -21.32
C GLU A 270 -36.57 2.46 -20.67
N ALA A 271 -35.34 2.96 -20.51
CA ALA A 271 -35.11 4.28 -19.93
C ALA A 271 -35.66 5.40 -20.83
N ILE A 272 -35.50 5.27 -22.15
CA ILE A 272 -36.06 6.20 -23.15
C ILE A 272 -37.59 6.18 -23.08
N ILE A 273 -38.21 5.00 -23.05
CA ILE A 273 -39.67 4.85 -22.94
C ILE A 273 -40.19 5.50 -21.66
N ARG A 274 -39.52 5.27 -20.51
CA ARG A 274 -39.89 5.89 -19.23
C ARG A 274 -39.70 7.41 -19.23
N GLN A 275 -38.78 7.95 -20.02
CA GLN A 275 -38.57 9.39 -20.12
C GLN A 275 -39.61 10.03 -21.03
N GLN A 276 -39.90 9.44 -22.18
CA GLN A 276 -40.96 9.89 -23.09
C GLN A 276 -42.34 9.86 -22.41
N GLY A 277 -42.64 8.83 -21.63
CA GLY A 277 -43.88 8.78 -20.85
C GLY A 277 -43.97 9.90 -19.79
N ARG A 278 -42.85 10.27 -19.16
CA ARG A 278 -42.79 11.40 -18.21
C ARG A 278 -42.97 12.75 -18.91
N GLU A 279 -42.37 12.91 -20.08
CA GLU A 279 -42.47 14.15 -20.87
C GLU A 279 -43.88 14.33 -21.45
N ALA A 280 -44.53 13.26 -21.90
CA ALA A 280 -45.92 13.28 -22.36
C ALA A 280 -46.90 13.65 -21.24
N ALA A 281 -46.76 13.04 -20.06
CA ALA A 281 -47.58 13.36 -18.89
C ALA A 281 -47.42 14.83 -18.42
N ALA A 282 -46.24 15.42 -18.62
CA ALA A 282 -45.98 16.82 -18.29
C ALA A 282 -46.49 17.84 -19.32
N GLN A 283 -46.93 17.37 -20.51
CA GLN A 283 -47.54 18.22 -21.55
C GLN A 283 -49.08 18.19 -21.51
N GLU A 284 -49.68 17.27 -20.76
CA GLU A 284 -51.13 17.15 -20.58
C GLU A 284 -51.67 17.87 -19.32
N ASP A 285 -50.78 18.41 -18.47
CA ASP A 285 -51.07 19.32 -17.34
C ASP A 285 -50.87 20.80 -17.73
#